data_AF-A0A9P5MN78-F1
#
_entry.id   AF-A0A9P5MN78-F1
#
_cell.length_a   1.000
_cell.length_b   1.000
_cell.length_c   1.000
_cell.angle_alpha   90.00
_cell.angle_beta   90.00
_cell.angle_gamma   90.00
#
_symmetry.space_group_name_H-M   'P 1'
#
loop_
_entity.id
_entity.type
_entity.pdbx_description
1 polymer ?
#
loop_
_entity_poly.entity_id
_entity_poly.type
_entity_poly.pdbx_seq_one_letter_code
_entity_poly.pdbx_strand_id
1 'polypeptide(L)'
;MFLLRVVAPLASLFFFSAFAVAQVSAANCTLETWDWTFNSLGQTPCTVAAYMMATCHGGHYRLPPLSTGGTYLGNRSNNLCHCNTVSYSLLSACSACKGEGWLSWFDYVTNCNNTMPPSSFPNPVPLGIRVPQWALLDVTRYFGIPMNRMPSVTLQSSGLARFSAPQE
;
A
#
# COMPACT_ATOMS: atom_id res chain seq x y z
N MET A 1 -43.25 62.72 -9.45
CA MET A 1 -43.29 61.93 -8.21
C MET A 1 -42.88 60.51 -8.56
N PHE A 2 -41.58 60.23 -8.52
CA PHE A 2 -40.99 58.93 -8.89
C PHE A 2 -40.97 58.03 -7.65
N LEU A 3 -41.62 56.87 -7.71
CA LEU A 3 -41.41 55.78 -6.75
C LEU A 3 -40.69 54.64 -7.48
N LEU A 4 -39.36 54.67 -7.47
CA LEU A 4 -38.56 53.50 -7.84
C LEU A 4 -38.67 52.46 -6.73
N ARG A 5 -39.27 51.31 -7.04
CA ARG A 5 -39.21 50.13 -6.18
C ARG A 5 -37.84 49.48 -6.34
N VAL A 6 -37.07 49.47 -5.25
CA VAL A 6 -35.84 48.69 -5.12
C VAL A 6 -36.24 47.21 -5.02
N VAL A 7 -36.08 46.46 -6.09
CA VAL A 7 -36.15 44.99 -6.04
C VAL A 7 -34.77 44.51 -5.61
N ALA A 8 -34.63 44.14 -4.34
CA ALA A 8 -33.44 43.49 -3.84
C ALA A 8 -33.30 42.10 -4.48
N PRO A 9 -32.16 41.74 -5.11
CA PRO A 9 -31.95 40.38 -5.57
C PRO A 9 -31.65 39.51 -4.34
N LEU A 10 -32.52 38.54 -4.08
CA LEU A 10 -32.22 37.42 -3.19
C LEU A 10 -31.04 36.66 -3.78
N ALA A 11 -29.83 36.96 -3.33
CA ALA A 11 -28.64 36.20 -3.67
C ALA A 11 -28.81 34.78 -3.09
N SER A 12 -29.20 33.83 -3.95
CA SER A 12 -29.25 32.42 -3.64
C SER A 12 -27.85 31.95 -3.24
N LEU A 13 -27.63 31.77 -1.95
CA LEU A 13 -26.48 31.05 -1.40
C LEU A 13 -26.62 29.58 -1.80
N PHE A 14 -26.13 29.21 -2.99
CA PHE A 14 -25.84 27.84 -3.33
C PHE A 14 -24.72 27.37 -2.40
N PHE A 15 -25.09 26.71 -1.31
CA PHE A 15 -24.18 25.88 -0.54
C PHE A 15 -23.71 24.76 -1.46
N PHE A 16 -22.59 24.97 -2.15
CA PHE A 16 -21.84 23.88 -2.76
C PHE A 16 -21.38 22.99 -1.61
N SER A 17 -22.12 21.93 -1.32
CA SER A 17 -21.65 20.83 -0.49
C SER A 17 -20.40 20.28 -1.19
N ALA A 18 -19.22 20.65 -0.70
CA ALA A 18 -17.98 20.09 -1.18
C ALA A 18 -17.99 18.60 -0.83
N PHE A 19 -18.27 17.75 -1.81
CA PHE A 19 -18.03 16.32 -1.69
C PHE A 19 -16.51 16.15 -1.56
N ALA A 20 -16.03 15.90 -0.34
CA ALA A 20 -14.64 15.55 -0.12
C ALA A 20 -14.41 14.18 -0.74
N VAL A 21 -13.79 14.16 -1.93
CA VAL A 21 -13.37 12.91 -2.57
C VAL A 21 -12.20 12.35 -1.77
N ALA A 22 -12.28 11.07 -1.39
CA ALA A 22 -11.16 10.31 -0.83
C ALA A 22 -9.88 10.54 -1.65
N GLN A 23 -8.79 10.98 -1.02
CA GLN A 23 -7.53 11.30 -1.68
C GLN A 23 -6.52 10.19 -1.38
N VAL A 24 -6.23 9.36 -2.38
CA VAL A 24 -5.18 8.35 -2.33
C VAL A 24 -4.08 8.71 -3.32
N SER A 25 -2.84 8.73 -2.85
CA SER A 25 -1.66 8.93 -3.71
C SER A 25 -0.56 7.96 -3.35
N ALA A 26 0.17 7.52 -4.37
CA ALA A 26 1.23 6.54 -4.26
C ALA A 26 2.48 7.01 -4.99
N ALA A 27 3.65 6.59 -4.50
CA ALA A 27 4.89 6.76 -5.23
C ALA A 27 4.88 5.94 -6.53
N ASN A 28 5.45 6.48 -7.60
CA ASN A 28 5.61 5.76 -8.86
C ASN A 28 6.76 4.78 -8.77
N CYS A 29 6.54 3.53 -9.18
CA CYS A 29 7.61 2.57 -9.45
C CYS A 29 8.54 3.12 -10.53
N THR A 30 9.86 3.07 -10.32
CA THR A 30 10.85 3.63 -11.26
C THR A 30 11.76 2.58 -11.86
N LEU A 31 11.79 1.36 -11.32
CA LEU A 31 12.61 0.26 -11.81
C LEU A 31 11.74 -0.81 -12.48
N GLU A 32 11.92 -0.97 -13.80
CA GLU A 32 11.20 -1.95 -14.62
C GLU A 32 11.52 -3.41 -14.24
N THR A 33 12.70 -3.67 -13.66
CA THR A 33 13.08 -5.00 -13.13
C THR A 33 12.14 -5.51 -12.02
N TRP A 34 11.25 -4.64 -11.52
CA TRP A 34 10.24 -4.96 -10.51
C TRP A 34 8.83 -5.12 -11.08
N ASP A 35 8.64 -5.17 -12.40
CA ASP A 35 7.32 -5.33 -13.02
C ASP A 35 6.60 -6.62 -12.61
N TRP A 36 7.34 -7.66 -12.22
CA TRP A 36 6.77 -8.91 -11.66
C TRP A 36 5.91 -8.66 -10.41
N THR A 37 6.13 -7.54 -9.70
CA THR A 37 5.35 -7.18 -8.50
C THR A 37 3.95 -6.65 -8.84
N PHE A 38 3.70 -6.31 -10.10
CA PHE A 38 2.44 -5.70 -10.51
C PHE A 38 1.34 -6.75 -10.44
N ASN A 39 0.14 -6.31 -10.08
CA ASN A 39 -1.00 -7.22 -10.04
C ASN A 39 -1.63 -7.40 -11.43
N SER A 40 -2.66 -8.23 -11.51
CA SER A 40 -3.38 -8.51 -12.78
C SER A 40 -4.18 -7.33 -13.35
N LEU A 41 -4.20 -6.17 -12.68
CA LEU A 41 -4.75 -4.91 -13.19
C LEU A 41 -3.65 -3.93 -13.63
N GLY A 42 -2.38 -4.34 -13.63
CA GLY A 42 -1.25 -3.47 -13.94
C GLY A 42 -0.93 -2.46 -12.84
N GLN A 43 -1.42 -2.66 -11.62
CA GLN A 43 -1.17 -1.73 -10.51
C GLN A 43 0.17 -2.06 -9.85
N THR A 44 0.96 -1.01 -9.60
CA THR A 44 2.25 -1.10 -8.91
C THR A 44 2.06 -1.53 -7.45
N PRO A 45 3.08 -2.13 -6.81
CA PRO A 45 3.03 -2.46 -5.38
C PRO A 45 2.76 -1.22 -4.51
N CYS A 46 3.30 -0.05 -4.90
CA CYS A 46 3.01 1.22 -4.24
C CYS A 46 1.53 1.61 -4.30
N THR A 47 0.89 1.42 -5.46
CA THR A 47 -0.54 1.71 -5.64
C THR A 47 -1.37 0.80 -4.74
N VAL A 48 -1.13 -0.51 -4.80
CA VAL A 48 -1.87 -1.47 -3.95
C VAL A 48 -1.63 -1.17 -2.47
N ALA A 49 -0.39 -0.88 -2.05
CA ALA A 49 -0.08 -0.47 -0.67
C ALA A 49 -0.90 0.75 -0.24
N ALA A 50 -0.89 1.83 -1.03
CA ALA A 50 -1.56 3.08 -0.67
C ALA A 50 -3.07 2.90 -0.50
N TYR A 51 -3.72 2.15 -1.39
CA TYR A 51 -5.16 1.91 -1.30
C TYR A 51 -5.53 0.95 -0.16
N MET A 52 -4.73 -0.10 0.07
CA MET A 52 -4.95 -0.98 1.23
C MET A 52 -4.84 -0.19 2.53
N MET A 53 -3.82 0.66 2.66
CA MET A 53 -3.68 1.54 3.81
C MET A 53 -4.82 2.55 3.93
N ALA A 54 -5.32 3.09 2.82
CA ALA A 54 -6.45 4.02 2.83
C ALA A 54 -7.73 3.43 3.47
N THR A 55 -7.95 2.12 3.40
CA THR A 55 -9.07 1.46 4.09
C THR A 55 -9.03 1.66 5.61
N CYS A 56 -7.85 1.87 6.17
CA CYS A 56 -7.63 2.13 7.60
C CYS A 56 -7.71 3.61 7.99
N HIS A 57 -7.72 4.50 7.00
CA HIS A 57 -7.61 5.95 7.18
C HIS A 57 -8.79 6.69 6.54
N GLY A 58 -9.99 6.09 6.61
CA GLY A 58 -11.23 6.70 6.11
C GLY A 58 -11.23 6.96 4.60
N GLY A 59 -10.44 6.20 3.83
CA GLY A 59 -10.27 6.38 2.39
C GLY A 59 -9.16 7.35 1.99
N HIS A 60 -8.46 7.98 2.94
CA HIS A 60 -7.38 8.92 2.65
C HIS A 60 -6.02 8.33 2.99
N TYR A 61 -5.09 8.29 2.03
CA TYR A 61 -3.73 7.86 2.31
C TYR A 61 -2.72 8.44 1.33
N ARG A 62 -1.59 8.87 1.86
CA ARG A 62 -0.47 9.35 1.06
C ARG A 62 0.73 8.46 1.32
N LEU A 63 1.13 7.70 0.32
CA LEU A 63 2.38 6.96 0.33
C LEU A 63 3.44 7.79 -0.42
N PRO A 64 4.25 8.60 0.30
CA PRO A 64 5.19 9.52 -0.33
C PRO A 64 6.32 8.78 -1.04
N PRO A 65 6.96 9.37 -2.07
CA PRO A 65 8.26 8.91 -2.54
C PRO A 65 9.28 8.88 -1.39
N LEU A 66 10.18 7.91 -1.41
CA LEU A 66 11.30 7.83 -0.50
C LEU A 66 12.48 8.68 -1.00
N SER A 67 13.29 9.18 -0.08
CA SER A 67 14.63 9.70 -0.37
C SER A 67 15.62 8.55 -0.54
N THR A 68 16.77 8.82 -1.16
CA THR A 68 17.86 7.84 -1.35
C THR A 68 18.27 7.18 -0.03
N GLY A 69 18.33 5.86 -0.02
CA GLY A 69 18.58 5.02 1.15
C GLY A 69 17.37 4.86 2.07
N GLY A 70 16.20 5.36 1.67
CA GLY A 70 14.98 5.34 2.46
C GLY A 70 14.34 3.96 2.55
N THR A 71 13.45 3.78 3.53
CA THR A 71 12.60 2.59 3.64
C THR A 71 11.21 2.98 4.16
N TYR A 72 10.17 2.28 3.73
CA TYR A 72 8.86 2.41 4.37
C TYR A 72 8.85 1.65 5.69
N LEU A 73 8.74 2.39 6.78
CA LEU A 73 8.84 1.87 8.13
C LEU A 73 7.46 1.42 8.65
N GLY A 74 7.34 0.15 9.04
CA GLY A 74 6.21 -0.34 9.85
C GLY A 74 6.29 0.13 11.30
N ASN A 75 7.52 0.34 11.78
CA ASN A 75 7.84 0.60 13.19
C ASN A 75 7.33 1.96 13.74
N ARG A 76 6.72 2.82 12.92
CA ARG A 76 6.14 4.09 13.36
C ARG A 76 4.68 3.99 13.77
N SER A 77 4.04 2.83 13.59
CA SER A 77 2.65 2.65 13.96
C SER A 77 2.36 1.26 14.51
N ASN A 78 2.13 1.20 15.83
CA ASN A 78 1.68 0.00 16.53
C ASN A 78 0.18 -0.23 16.29
N ASN A 79 -0.21 -0.47 15.04
CA ASN A 79 -1.60 -0.77 14.67
C ASN A 79 -1.65 -1.89 13.63
N LEU A 80 -2.76 -2.64 13.60
CA LEU A 80 -2.92 -3.83 12.77
C LEU A 80 -2.88 -3.55 11.26
N CYS A 81 -3.09 -2.32 10.81
CA CYS A 81 -2.97 -1.94 9.42
C CYS A 81 -1.53 -1.86 8.94
N HIS A 82 -0.59 -1.53 9.82
CA HIS A 82 0.84 -1.66 9.53
C HIS A 82 1.38 -3.02 9.96
N CYS A 83 0.99 -3.50 11.14
CA CYS A 83 1.49 -4.72 11.77
C CYS A 83 0.87 -6.00 11.18
N ASN A 84 1.03 -6.20 9.87
CA ASN A 84 0.63 -7.41 9.18
C ASN A 84 1.54 -7.71 7.98
N THR A 85 1.56 -8.98 7.56
CA THR A 85 2.43 -9.50 6.51
C THR A 85 2.11 -8.94 5.12
N VAL A 86 0.85 -8.55 4.87
CA VAL A 86 0.42 -7.99 3.58
C VAL A 86 0.96 -6.58 3.39
N SER A 87 0.80 -5.72 4.41
CA SER A 87 1.35 -4.36 4.43
C SER A 87 2.87 -4.38 4.31
N TYR A 88 3.53 -5.26 5.07
CA TYR A 88 4.97 -5.44 4.96
C TYR A 88 5.40 -5.76 3.53
N SER A 89 4.76 -6.74 2.90
CA SER A 89 5.11 -7.19 1.55
C SER A 89 4.91 -6.07 0.53
N LEU A 90 3.75 -5.41 0.55
CA LEU A 90 3.42 -4.33 -0.39
C LEU A 90 4.33 -3.11 -0.23
N LEU A 91 4.59 -2.67 1.01
CA LEU A 91 5.45 -1.52 1.29
C LEU A 91 6.91 -1.81 0.97
N SER A 92 7.40 -3.00 1.30
CA SER A 92 8.78 -3.39 1.01
C SER A 92 9.03 -3.53 -0.49
N ALA A 93 8.05 -4.06 -1.24
CA ALA A 93 8.14 -4.14 -2.71
C ALA A 93 8.05 -2.75 -3.33
N CYS A 94 7.20 -1.87 -2.81
CA CYS A 94 7.18 -0.48 -3.23
C CYS A 94 8.53 0.21 -3.01
N SER A 95 9.17 -0.01 -1.86
CA SER A 95 10.50 0.53 -1.58
C SER A 95 11.53 0.02 -2.60
N ALA A 96 11.53 -1.29 -2.84
CA ALA A 96 12.47 -1.92 -3.76
C ALA A 96 12.26 -1.47 -5.22
N CYS A 97 11.01 -1.30 -5.64
CA CYS A 97 10.65 -0.85 -6.98
C CYS A 97 10.97 0.65 -7.22
N LYS A 98 11.21 1.41 -6.13
CA LYS A 98 11.79 2.76 -6.15
C LYS A 98 13.32 2.78 -6.25
N GLY A 99 13.97 1.63 -6.15
CA GLY A 99 15.43 1.52 -6.03
C GLY A 99 15.95 1.75 -4.61
N GLU A 100 15.06 1.68 -3.62
CA GLU A 100 15.38 1.95 -2.23
C GLU A 100 15.45 0.67 -1.39
N GLY A 101 15.95 0.77 -0.16
CA GLY A 101 16.11 -0.37 0.73
C GLY A 101 14.77 -0.92 1.23
N TRP A 102 14.79 -2.09 1.87
CA TRP A 102 13.63 -2.61 2.60
C TRP A 102 14.10 -3.25 3.91
N LEU A 103 13.18 -3.38 4.86
CA LEU A 103 13.45 -4.02 6.13
C LEU A 103 13.21 -5.53 6.06
N SER A 104 13.85 -6.29 6.95
CA SER A 104 13.37 -7.65 7.23
C SER A 104 11.99 -7.58 7.91
N TRP A 105 11.22 -8.67 7.87
CA TRP A 105 9.94 -8.74 8.58
C TRP A 105 10.11 -8.40 10.08
N PHE A 106 11.12 -8.95 10.74
CA PHE A 106 11.37 -8.75 12.17
C PHE A 106 11.72 -7.29 12.52
N ASP A 107 12.53 -6.64 11.69
CA ASP A 107 12.83 -5.20 11.86
C ASP A 107 11.59 -4.35 11.59
N TYR A 108 10.77 -4.72 10.60
CA TYR A 108 9.55 -4.01 10.26
C TYR A 108 8.53 -4.02 11.39
N VAL A 109 8.37 -5.15 12.09
CA VAL A 109 7.42 -5.32 13.20
C VAL A 109 8.00 -5.08 14.58
N THR A 110 9.23 -4.57 14.71
CA THR A 110 9.88 -4.41 16.04
C THR A 110 9.05 -3.60 17.04
N ASN A 111 8.23 -2.64 16.57
CA ASN A 111 7.36 -1.82 17.43
C ASN A 111 5.88 -2.25 17.39
N CYS A 112 5.58 -3.45 16.89
CA CYS A 112 4.23 -4.01 16.87
C CYS A 112 3.99 -4.87 18.13
N ASN A 113 3.04 -4.46 18.97
CA ASN A 113 2.62 -5.26 20.14
C ASN A 113 1.83 -6.50 19.71
N ASN A 114 1.06 -6.38 18.64
CA ASN A 114 0.26 -7.46 18.06
C ASN A 114 0.40 -7.43 16.53
N THR A 115 0.30 -8.59 15.91
CA THR A 115 0.25 -8.72 14.44
C THR A 115 -1.00 -9.48 14.02
N MET A 116 -1.50 -9.18 12.82
CA MET A 116 -2.54 -10.00 12.20
C MET A 116 -2.01 -11.42 11.94
N PRO A 117 -2.89 -12.45 11.86
CA PRO A 117 -2.50 -13.75 11.33
C PRO A 117 -1.76 -13.62 9.99
N PRO A 118 -0.80 -14.50 9.68
CA PRO A 118 -0.12 -14.49 8.40
C PRO A 118 -1.10 -14.44 7.21
N SER A 119 -0.69 -13.79 6.14
CA SER A 119 -1.47 -13.66 4.90
C SER A 119 -2.79 -12.88 5.04
N SER A 120 -2.97 -12.12 6.12
CA SER A 120 -4.22 -11.39 6.38
C SER A 120 -4.01 -9.89 6.60
N PHE A 121 -5.06 -9.13 6.30
CA PHE A 121 -5.15 -7.67 6.45
C PHE A 121 -6.50 -7.32 7.11
N PRO A 122 -6.59 -6.30 7.99
CA PRO A 122 -7.76 -6.09 8.85
C PRO A 122 -9.04 -5.64 8.13
N ASN A 123 -8.93 -5.08 6.92
CA ASN A 123 -10.07 -4.55 6.16
C ASN A 123 -10.25 -5.26 4.81
N PRO A 124 -11.46 -5.21 4.22
CA PRO A 124 -11.68 -5.73 2.87
C PRO A 124 -10.85 -4.97 1.82
N VAL A 125 -10.53 -5.67 0.74
CA VAL A 125 -9.87 -5.06 -0.43
C VAL A 125 -10.83 -4.05 -1.08
N PRO A 126 -10.41 -2.79 -1.29
CA PRO A 126 -11.29 -1.77 -1.89
C PRO A 126 -11.56 -2.05 -3.37
N LEU A 127 -12.68 -1.51 -3.88
CA LEU A 127 -13.06 -1.66 -5.28
C LEU A 127 -11.96 -1.16 -6.22
N GLY A 128 -11.72 -1.91 -7.30
CA GLY A 128 -10.70 -1.58 -8.29
C GLY A 128 -9.26 -1.90 -7.87
N ILE A 129 -9.03 -2.47 -6.68
CA ILE A 129 -7.71 -2.93 -6.24
C ILE A 129 -7.66 -4.45 -6.23
N ARG A 130 -6.50 -5.01 -6.61
CA ARG A 130 -6.21 -6.44 -6.42
C ARG A 130 -4.94 -6.62 -5.61
N VAL A 131 -5.03 -7.37 -4.53
CA VAL A 131 -3.82 -7.78 -3.79
C VAL A 131 -3.16 -8.92 -4.57
N PRO A 132 -1.90 -8.78 -5.02
CA PRO A 132 -1.22 -9.84 -5.74
C PRO A 132 -0.89 -11.01 -4.81
N GLN A 133 -0.89 -12.23 -5.34
CA GLN A 133 -0.72 -13.46 -4.53
C GLN A 133 0.60 -13.48 -3.75
N TRP A 134 1.68 -12.93 -4.31
CA TRP A 134 2.97 -12.86 -3.63
C TRP A 134 2.92 -12.02 -2.34
N ALA A 135 2.03 -11.02 -2.26
CA ALA A 135 1.88 -10.20 -1.06
C ALA A 135 1.14 -10.92 0.08
N LEU A 136 0.54 -12.08 -0.20
CA LEU A 136 -0.13 -12.94 0.76
C LEU A 136 0.77 -14.09 1.25
N LEU A 137 2.04 -14.13 0.87
CA LEU A 137 2.96 -15.16 1.36
C LEU A 137 3.25 -14.98 2.86
N ASP A 138 3.39 -16.09 3.58
CA ASP A 138 3.75 -16.08 5.00
C ASP A 138 5.25 -15.79 5.17
N VAL A 139 5.59 -14.50 5.18
CA VAL A 139 6.97 -14.00 5.39
C VAL A 139 7.50 -14.26 6.80
N THR A 140 6.66 -14.70 7.76
CA THR A 140 7.10 -14.96 9.14
C THR A 140 7.94 -16.22 9.24
N ARG A 141 7.77 -17.17 8.30
CA ARG A 141 8.48 -18.45 8.27
C ARG A 141 9.82 -18.39 7.55
N TYR A 142 10.10 -17.28 6.87
CA TYR A 142 11.25 -17.15 5.99
C TYR A 142 12.21 -16.10 6.53
N PHE A 143 13.09 -16.54 7.44
CA PHE A 143 14.12 -15.69 8.01
C PHE A 143 15.05 -15.16 6.90
N GLY A 144 15.06 -13.84 6.70
CA GLY A 144 16.03 -13.18 5.82
C GLY A 144 15.85 -13.39 4.32
N ILE A 145 14.65 -13.73 3.81
CA ILE A 145 14.44 -13.68 2.34
C ILE A 145 14.38 -12.21 1.89
N PRO A 146 15.33 -11.75 1.07
CA PRO A 146 15.26 -10.42 0.48
C PRO A 146 14.08 -10.33 -0.51
N MET A 147 13.47 -9.16 -0.61
CA MET A 147 12.28 -8.90 -1.43
C MET A 147 12.45 -9.31 -2.90
N ASN A 148 13.69 -9.22 -3.43
CA ASN A 148 14.04 -9.66 -4.79
C ASN A 148 13.94 -11.19 -5.01
N ARG A 149 13.69 -11.99 -3.97
CA ARG A 149 13.48 -13.45 -4.07
C ARG A 149 12.02 -13.87 -3.85
N MET A 150 11.10 -12.96 -3.57
CA MET A 150 9.67 -13.27 -3.47
C MET A 150 8.96 -13.70 -4.76
N PRO A 151 9.37 -13.35 -6.01
CA PRO A 151 8.70 -13.88 -7.21
C PRO A 151 8.85 -15.40 -7.35
N SER A 152 9.78 -15.98 -6.58
CA SER A 152 10.20 -17.37 -6.73
C SER A 152 9.46 -18.37 -5.84
N VAL A 153 8.64 -17.90 -4.90
CA VAL A 153 7.89 -18.77 -3.98
C VAL A 153 6.61 -19.25 -4.69
N THR A 154 6.78 -20.10 -5.70
CA THR A 154 5.66 -20.93 -6.16
C THR A 154 5.38 -21.92 -5.05
N LEU A 155 4.18 -21.87 -4.47
CA LEU A 155 3.71 -22.83 -3.47
C LEU A 155 3.68 -24.23 -4.09
N GLN A 156 4.79 -24.98 -4.04
CA GLN A 156 4.71 -26.42 -4.22
C GLN A 156 4.28 -27.06 -2.90
N SER A 157 3.39 -28.04 -3.05
CA SER A 157 2.61 -28.78 -2.05
C SER A 157 3.38 -29.51 -0.94
N SER A 158 4.66 -29.20 -0.74
CA SER A 158 5.60 -29.92 0.14
C SER A 158 6.22 -29.05 1.25
N GLY A 159 5.73 -27.83 1.49
CA GLY A 159 6.14 -27.01 2.64
C GLY A 159 7.60 -26.53 2.61
N LEU A 160 8.32 -26.74 1.50
CA LEU A 160 9.68 -26.27 1.27
C LEU A 160 9.67 -25.34 0.05
N ALA A 161 9.93 -24.05 0.27
CA ALA A 161 10.08 -23.09 -0.82
C ALA A 161 11.40 -23.35 -1.57
N ARG A 162 11.33 -23.65 -2.88
CA ARG A 162 12.51 -23.66 -3.75
C ARG A 162 12.67 -22.29 -4.40
N PHE A 163 13.88 -21.75 -4.28
CA PHE A 163 14.29 -20.49 -4.87
C PHE A 163 14.56 -20.67 -6.37
N SER A 164 13.81 -19.98 -7.21
CA SER A 164 14.06 -19.82 -8.65
C SER A 164 14.23 -18.33 -8.94
N ALA A 165 15.46 -17.88 -9.19
CA ALA A 165 15.71 -16.48 -9.53
C ALA A 165 14.90 -16.05 -10.77
N PRO A 166 14.51 -14.76 -10.92
CA PRO A 166 14.38 -14.21 -12.26
C PRO A 166 15.75 -14.34 -12.94
N GLN A 167 15.78 -14.96 -14.11
CA GLN A 167 16.99 -15.05 -14.90
C GLN A 167 17.43 -13.64 -15.29
N GLU A 168 18.54 -13.18 -14.70
CA GLU A 168 19.69 -12.61 -15.41
C GLU A 168 20.99 -13.00 -14.68
#